data_AF-A0A6A3AI60-F1
#
_entry.id   AF-A0A6A3AI60-F1
#
_cell.length_a   1.000
_cell.length_b   1.000
_cell.length_c   1.000
_cell.angle_alpha   90.00
_cell.angle_beta   90.00
_cell.angle_gamma   90.00
#
_symmetry.space_group_name_H-M   'P 1'
#
loop_
_entity.id
_entity.type
_entity.pdbx_description
1 polymer ?
#
loop_
_entity_poly.entity_id
_entity_poly.type
_entity_poly.pdbx_seq_one_letter_code
_entity_poly.pdbx_strand_id
1 'polypeptide(L)'
;MHYPEGVSQYFPEWDYDMIMNLVQVNASLVAARVCLRNAREEREQFDDASNQILSQLSSKEEEILKSIALCRVEADVVNVWIHFLENTWVLQTTYLKQKEKQVNGELERYGEYFVKLVSHLLNAYKEQLGPSLARIRQLVENLVSTETAKDQRRNLEEEYLSLESKIYSPNEGSYRKKYDKLKELFDYLESIRQEFESIERPILDLENPTHISESPSTTKSPISPWSRLKSSLKKTDHKKLKFELEQDYEVSLEDETDKIEEWEYDAFEKEPYTQLANQISA
;
A
#
# COMPACT_ATOMS: atom_id res chain seq x y z
N MET A 1 60.55 -46.33 130.42
CA MET A 1 60.98 -45.04 129.83
C MET A 1 59.89 -44.61 128.86
N HIS A 2 59.53 -43.33 128.92
CA HIS A 2 58.47 -42.58 128.22
C HIS A 2 57.98 -43.06 126.84
N TYR A 3 56.65 -43.02 126.65
CA TYR A 3 55.93 -42.80 125.37
C TYR A 3 56.14 -41.33 124.88
N PRO A 4 55.78 -40.89 123.65
CA PRO A 4 54.80 -41.44 122.68
C PRO A 4 55.39 -41.44 121.24
N GLU A 5 54.72 -41.68 120.11
CA GLU A 5 53.51 -41.09 119.54
C GLU A 5 53.42 -41.71 118.12
N GLY A 6 52.26 -42.15 117.66
CA GLY A 6 51.61 -41.33 116.66
C GLY A 6 51.60 -42.01 115.29
N VAL A 7 50.51 -42.72 115.04
CA VAL A 7 49.76 -42.72 113.78
C VAL A 7 50.59 -42.49 112.50
N SER A 8 50.82 -43.55 111.73
CA SER A 8 50.83 -43.41 110.27
C SER A 8 49.95 -44.49 109.69
N GLN A 9 48.66 -44.20 109.77
CA GLN A 9 47.61 -44.88 109.06
C GLN A 9 47.89 -44.68 107.57
N TYR A 10 48.26 -45.76 106.88
CA TYR A 10 48.34 -45.81 105.42
C TYR A 10 47.06 -45.24 104.81
N PHE A 11 47.12 -44.08 104.15
CA PHE A 11 46.19 -43.67 103.06
C PHE A 11 46.72 -42.38 102.36
N PRO A 12 47.55 -42.47 101.30
CA PRO A 12 47.94 -41.28 100.51
C PRO A 12 47.52 -41.29 99.04
N GLU A 13 47.04 -42.41 98.49
CA GLU A 13 46.80 -42.54 97.03
C GLU A 13 45.38 -42.11 96.62
N TRP A 14 44.41 -42.28 97.52
CA TRP A 14 43.01 -41.92 97.29
C TRP A 14 42.74 -40.40 97.31
N ASP A 15 43.59 -39.62 97.98
CA ASP A 15 43.46 -38.16 98.06
C ASP A 15 43.98 -37.48 96.78
N TYR A 16 45.10 -37.97 96.23
CA TYR A 16 45.63 -37.48 94.96
C TYR A 16 44.73 -37.84 93.77
N ASP A 17 44.22 -39.08 93.72
CA ASP A 17 43.27 -39.52 92.70
C ASP A 17 41.96 -38.71 92.77
N MET A 18 41.43 -38.45 93.97
CA MET A 18 40.25 -37.59 94.15
C MET A 18 40.48 -36.16 93.66
N ILE A 19 41.62 -35.54 93.98
CA ILE A 19 41.97 -34.19 93.51
C ILE A 19 42.12 -34.17 91.98
N MET A 20 42.77 -35.17 91.39
CA MET A 20 42.92 -35.29 89.93
C MET A 20 41.56 -35.45 89.23
N ASN A 21 40.68 -36.30 89.76
CA ASN A 21 39.32 -36.47 89.25
C ASN A 21 38.53 -35.16 89.34
N LEU A 22 38.64 -34.41 90.43
CA LEU A 22 37.97 -33.11 90.59
C LEU A 22 38.48 -32.09 89.56
N VAL A 23 39.80 -32.02 89.34
CA VAL A 23 40.41 -31.13 88.34
C VAL A 23 39.93 -31.50 86.94
N GLN A 24 39.87 -32.80 86.61
CA GLN A 24 39.38 -33.29 85.32
C GLN A 24 37.89 -32.98 85.11
N VAL A 25 37.06 -33.20 86.13
CA VAL A 25 35.62 -32.85 86.09
C VAL A 25 35.44 -31.36 85.90
N ASN A 26 36.21 -30.52 86.60
CA ASN A 26 36.14 -29.07 86.45
C ASN A 26 36.57 -28.62 85.05
N ALA A 27 37.66 -29.17 84.50
CA ALA A 27 38.10 -28.90 83.14
C ALA A 27 37.02 -29.28 82.10
N SER A 28 36.40 -30.45 82.28
CA SER A 28 35.31 -30.94 81.44
C SER A 28 34.07 -30.04 81.54
N LEU A 29 33.74 -29.58 82.75
CA LEU A 29 32.63 -28.66 82.99
C LEU A 29 32.86 -27.30 82.32
N VAL A 30 34.08 -26.77 82.38
CA VAL A 30 34.46 -25.52 81.70
C VAL A 30 34.36 -25.69 80.19
N ALA A 31 34.89 -26.78 79.62
CA ALA A 31 34.77 -27.07 78.19
C ALA A 31 33.30 -27.19 77.76
N ALA A 32 32.48 -27.93 78.51
CA ALA A 32 31.05 -28.08 78.24
C ALA A 32 30.30 -26.73 78.27
N ARG A 33 30.65 -25.83 79.19
CA ARG A 33 30.07 -24.47 79.25
C ARG A 33 30.42 -23.64 78.01
N VAL A 34 31.67 -23.72 77.54
CA VAL A 34 32.09 -23.04 76.31
C VAL A 34 31.36 -23.61 75.09
N CYS A 35 31.31 -24.93 74.95
CA CYS A 35 30.56 -25.58 73.86
C CYS A 35 29.08 -25.21 73.88
N LEU A 36 28.44 -25.18 75.06
CA LEU A 36 27.04 -24.77 75.20
C LEU A 36 26.83 -23.31 74.77
N ARG A 37 27.77 -22.42 75.10
CA ARG A 37 27.72 -21.02 74.68
C ARG A 37 27.84 -20.92 73.15
N ASN A 38 28.84 -21.56 72.55
CA ASN A 38 29.05 -21.53 71.11
C ASN A 38 27.82 -22.09 70.36
N ALA A 39 27.27 -23.23 70.80
CA ALA A 39 26.08 -23.80 70.18
C ALA A 39 24.83 -22.89 70.28
N ARG A 40 24.74 -22.05 71.33
CA ARG A 40 23.67 -21.04 71.43
C ARG A 40 23.89 -19.89 70.44
N GLU A 41 25.12 -19.40 70.33
CA GLU A 41 25.50 -18.32 69.40
C GLU A 41 25.35 -18.77 67.93
N GLU A 42 25.79 -19.98 67.58
CA GLU A 42 25.60 -20.57 66.24
C GLU A 42 24.13 -20.72 65.88
N ARG A 43 23.29 -21.12 66.85
CA ARG A 43 21.84 -21.20 66.63
C ARG A 43 21.23 -19.83 66.37
N GLU A 44 21.61 -18.81 67.14
CA GLU A 44 21.12 -17.44 66.94
C GLU A 44 21.53 -16.89 65.58
N GLN A 45 22.78 -17.12 65.16
CA GLN A 45 23.25 -16.76 63.82
C GLN A 45 22.51 -17.49 62.70
N PHE A 46 22.21 -18.79 62.91
CA PHE A 46 21.41 -19.56 61.96
C PHE A 46 19.99 -19.02 61.86
N ASP A 47 19.35 -18.71 62.99
CA ASP A 47 18.00 -18.14 63.03
C ASP A 47 17.97 -16.78 62.32
N ASP A 48 18.96 -15.92 62.55
CA ASP A 48 19.09 -14.63 61.88
C ASP A 48 19.29 -14.78 60.36
N ALA A 49 20.20 -15.65 59.93
CA ALA A 49 20.43 -15.93 58.52
C ALA A 49 19.18 -16.52 57.84
N SER A 50 18.48 -17.42 58.53
CA SER A 50 17.23 -18.01 58.04
C SER A 50 16.14 -16.95 57.88
N ASN A 51 15.99 -16.06 58.86
CA ASN A 51 15.04 -14.95 58.78
C ASN A 51 15.38 -13.98 57.64
N GLN A 52 16.66 -13.72 57.40
CA GLN A 52 17.10 -12.90 56.28
C GLN A 52 16.72 -13.53 54.93
N ILE A 53 16.95 -14.83 54.76
CA ILE A 53 16.57 -15.57 53.54
C ILE A 53 15.06 -15.52 53.33
N LEU A 54 14.27 -15.76 54.38
CA LEU A 54 12.81 -15.71 54.29
C LEU A 54 12.29 -14.32 53.87
N SER A 55 12.90 -13.26 54.41
CA SER A 55 12.58 -11.88 54.04
C SER A 55 12.88 -11.60 52.56
N GLN A 56 14.05 -12.02 52.08
CA GLN A 56 14.43 -11.88 50.67
C GLN A 56 13.51 -12.67 49.74
N LEU A 57 13.18 -13.91 50.10
CA LEU A 57 12.26 -14.74 49.31
C LEU A 57 10.88 -14.12 49.23
N SER A 58 10.35 -13.60 50.35
CA SER A 58 9.06 -12.91 50.39
C SER A 58 9.06 -11.66 49.51
N SER A 59 10.13 -10.86 49.52
CA SER A 59 10.26 -9.68 48.66
C SER A 59 10.26 -10.08 47.18
N LYS A 60 11.00 -11.13 46.83
CA LYS A 60 11.07 -11.64 45.45
C LYS A 60 9.74 -12.24 44.98
N GLU A 61 9.02 -12.92 45.86
CA GLU A 61 7.68 -13.41 45.58
C GLU A 61 6.72 -12.25 45.26
N GLU A 62 6.77 -11.16 46.05
CA GLU A 62 5.95 -9.98 45.81
C GLU A 62 6.28 -9.30 44.47
N GLU A 63 7.57 -9.18 44.14
CA GLU A 63 8.04 -8.65 42.84
C GLU A 63 7.52 -9.48 41.67
N ILE A 64 7.59 -10.82 41.77
CA ILE A 64 7.08 -11.74 40.74
C ILE A 64 5.57 -11.59 40.58
N LEU A 65 4.82 -11.50 41.69
CA LEU A 65 3.36 -11.29 41.63
C LEU A 65 3.00 -9.96 40.96
N LYS A 66 3.75 -8.89 41.24
CA LYS A 66 3.59 -7.60 40.56
C LYS A 66 3.90 -7.71 39.07
N SER A 67 4.98 -8.38 38.69
CA SER A 67 5.35 -8.60 37.28
C SER A 67 4.26 -9.38 36.53
N ILE A 68 3.74 -10.46 37.12
CA ILE A 68 2.64 -11.25 36.53
C ILE A 68 1.38 -10.38 36.34
N ALA A 69 1.06 -9.52 37.32
CA ALA A 69 -0.08 -8.62 37.21
C ALA A 69 0.11 -7.59 36.08
N LEU A 70 1.31 -7.02 35.94
CA LEU A 70 1.64 -6.10 34.86
C LEU A 70 1.56 -6.79 33.48
N CYS A 71 2.10 -8.00 33.34
CA CYS A 71 2.02 -8.76 32.09
C CYS A 71 0.57 -9.06 31.68
N ARG A 72 -0.34 -9.25 32.64
CA ARG A 72 -1.78 -9.43 32.33
C ARG A 72 -2.41 -8.15 31.78
N VAL A 73 -2.11 -7.00 32.39
CA VAL A 73 -2.58 -5.70 31.88
C VAL A 73 -2.02 -5.42 30.49
N GLU A 74 -0.73 -5.71 30.27
CA GLU A 74 -0.10 -5.59 28.95
C GLU A 74 -0.79 -6.49 27.91
N ALA A 75 -1.11 -7.74 28.28
CA ALA A 75 -1.85 -8.65 27.41
C ALA A 75 -3.23 -8.10 27.03
N ASP A 76 -3.94 -7.47 27.98
CA ASP A 76 -5.24 -6.82 27.70
C ASP A 76 -5.07 -5.66 26.70
N VAL A 77 -4.03 -4.84 26.85
CA VAL A 77 -3.70 -3.74 25.92
C VAL A 77 -3.39 -4.28 24.52
N VAL A 78 -2.55 -5.31 24.42
CA VAL A 78 -2.23 -5.98 23.14
C VAL A 78 -3.52 -6.52 22.50
N ASN A 79 -4.41 -7.12 23.27
CA ASN A 79 -5.68 -7.64 22.75
C ASN A 79 -6.57 -6.51 22.19
N VAL A 80 -6.62 -5.36 22.86
CA VAL A 80 -7.32 -4.16 22.34
C VAL A 80 -6.72 -3.71 21.00
N TRP A 81 -5.39 -3.67 20.89
CA TRP A 81 -4.72 -3.31 19.63
C TRP A 81 -5.00 -4.31 18.50
N ILE A 82 -4.98 -5.60 18.80
CA ILE A 82 -5.34 -6.65 17.83
C ILE A 82 -6.74 -6.39 17.29
N HIS A 83 -7.73 -6.21 18.18
CA HIS A 83 -9.11 -5.94 17.75
C HIS A 83 -9.25 -4.63 16.97
N PHE A 84 -8.53 -3.59 17.36
CA PHE A 84 -8.51 -2.33 16.62
C PHE A 84 -7.99 -2.54 15.18
N LEU A 85 -6.87 -3.23 15.02
CA LEU A 85 -6.26 -3.53 13.73
C LEU A 85 -7.15 -4.42 12.86
N GLU A 86 -7.76 -5.47 13.44
CA GLU A 86 -8.71 -6.34 12.75
C GLU A 86 -9.92 -5.55 12.23
N ASN A 87 -10.53 -4.73 13.08
CA ASN A 87 -11.67 -3.90 12.71
C ASN A 87 -11.29 -2.87 11.64
N THR A 88 -10.11 -2.26 11.75
CA THR A 88 -9.60 -1.29 10.78
C THR A 88 -9.35 -1.95 9.44
N TRP A 89 -8.78 -3.16 9.43
CA TRP A 89 -8.54 -3.93 8.22
C TRP A 89 -9.86 -4.27 7.52
N VAL A 90 -10.87 -4.75 8.26
CA VAL A 90 -12.21 -5.03 7.72
C VAL A 90 -12.86 -3.78 7.15
N LEU A 91 -12.75 -2.64 7.85
CA LEU A 91 -13.30 -1.36 7.39
C LEU A 91 -12.64 -0.92 6.08
N GLN A 92 -11.30 -0.90 6.02
CA GLN A 92 -10.53 -0.48 4.85
C GLN A 92 -10.82 -1.37 3.64
N THR A 93 -10.79 -2.69 3.83
CA THR A 93 -11.04 -3.65 2.75
C THR A 93 -12.47 -3.56 2.22
N THR A 94 -13.46 -3.38 3.10
CA THR A 94 -14.85 -3.19 2.70
C THR A 94 -15.06 -1.88 1.95
N TYR A 95 -14.48 -0.79 2.45
CA TYR A 95 -14.53 0.52 1.80
C TYR A 95 -13.91 0.48 0.40
N LEU A 96 -12.72 -0.12 0.27
CA LEU A 96 -12.03 -0.25 -1.02
C LEU A 96 -12.87 -1.04 -2.01
N LYS A 97 -13.42 -2.18 -1.59
CA LYS A 97 -14.30 -3.03 -2.41
C LYS A 97 -15.56 -2.30 -2.85
N GLN A 98 -16.16 -1.50 -1.97
CA GLN A 98 -17.33 -0.70 -2.30
C GLN A 98 -17.00 0.39 -3.33
N LYS A 99 -15.88 1.10 -3.13
CA LYS A 99 -15.40 2.14 -4.05
C LYS A 99 -15.08 1.55 -5.43
N GLU A 100 -14.40 0.41 -5.49
CA GLU A 100 -14.12 -0.30 -6.73
C GLU A 100 -15.42 -0.68 -7.46
N LYS A 101 -16.38 -1.26 -6.73
CA LYS A 101 -17.69 -1.60 -7.29
C LYS A 101 -18.43 -0.37 -7.84
N GLN A 102 -18.38 0.75 -7.13
CA GLN A 102 -18.98 2.01 -7.57
C GLN A 102 -18.32 2.53 -8.84
N VAL A 103 -16.98 2.61 -8.87
CA VAL A 103 -16.22 3.09 -10.04
C VAL A 103 -16.49 2.19 -11.25
N ASN A 104 -16.48 0.87 -11.06
CA ASN A 104 -16.76 -0.06 -12.15
C ASN A 104 -18.20 0.09 -12.68
N GLY A 105 -19.18 0.27 -11.79
CA GLY A 105 -20.57 0.50 -12.18
C GLY A 105 -20.78 1.82 -12.94
N GLU A 106 -20.12 2.91 -12.53
CA GLU A 106 -20.16 4.18 -13.28
C GLU A 106 -19.45 4.04 -14.64
N LEU A 107 -18.30 3.36 -14.70
CA LEU A 107 -17.59 3.13 -15.95
C LEU A 107 -18.43 2.33 -16.96
N GLU A 108 -19.13 1.29 -16.49
CA GLU A 108 -20.06 0.50 -17.31
C GLU A 108 -21.19 1.38 -17.85
N ARG A 109 -21.81 2.21 -17.00
CA ARG A 109 -22.86 3.15 -17.40
C ARG A 109 -22.38 4.16 -18.45
N TYR A 110 -21.18 4.74 -18.28
CA TYR A 110 -20.60 5.62 -19.29
C TYR A 110 -20.29 4.89 -20.60
N GLY A 111 -19.86 3.63 -20.52
CA GLY A 111 -19.69 2.76 -21.68
C GLY A 111 -21.00 2.60 -22.47
N GLU A 112 -22.12 2.35 -21.80
CA GLU A 112 -23.44 2.25 -22.41
C GLU A 112 -23.88 3.56 -23.09
N TYR A 113 -23.68 4.71 -22.43
CA TYR A 113 -24.00 6.01 -23.01
C TYR A 113 -23.18 6.30 -24.27
N PHE A 114 -21.88 6.00 -24.25
CA PHE A 114 -21.00 6.18 -25.40
C PHE A 114 -21.44 5.32 -26.58
N VAL A 115 -21.75 4.04 -26.33
CA VAL A 115 -22.23 3.10 -27.36
C VAL A 115 -23.54 3.58 -27.97
N LYS A 116 -24.48 4.06 -27.14
CA LYS A 116 -25.75 4.63 -27.61
C LYS A 116 -25.52 5.85 -28.49
N LEU A 117 -24.62 6.75 -28.09
CA LEU A 117 -24.28 7.95 -28.86
C LEU A 117 -23.66 7.59 -30.21
N VAL A 118 -22.66 6.71 -30.23
CA VAL A 118 -22.02 6.24 -31.45
C VAL A 118 -23.03 5.55 -32.36
N SER A 119 -23.92 4.72 -31.80
CA SER A 119 -24.98 4.06 -32.57
C SER A 119 -25.92 5.08 -33.24
N HIS A 120 -26.35 6.12 -32.52
CA HIS A 120 -27.17 7.18 -33.11
C HIS A 120 -26.43 7.94 -34.22
N LEU A 121 -25.15 8.26 -34.01
CA LEU A 121 -24.34 8.97 -35.01
C LEU A 121 -24.16 8.13 -36.29
N LEU A 122 -23.79 6.86 -36.14
CA LEU A 122 -23.60 5.95 -37.26
C LEU A 122 -24.92 5.70 -38.00
N ASN A 123 -26.03 5.56 -37.29
CA ASN A 123 -27.35 5.48 -37.92
C ASN A 123 -27.67 6.75 -38.70
N ALA A 124 -27.42 7.94 -38.15
CA ALA A 124 -27.66 9.19 -38.87
C ALA A 124 -26.82 9.27 -40.17
N TYR A 125 -25.55 8.85 -40.11
CA TYR A 125 -24.70 8.74 -41.31
C TYR A 125 -25.25 7.73 -42.31
N LYS A 126 -25.61 6.54 -41.84
CA LYS A 126 -26.22 5.47 -42.64
C LYS A 126 -27.41 5.97 -43.45
N GLU A 127 -28.35 6.65 -42.78
CA GLU A 127 -29.56 7.19 -43.40
C GLU A 127 -29.26 8.34 -44.39
N GLN A 128 -28.18 9.09 -44.21
CA GLN A 128 -27.77 10.14 -45.15
C GLN A 128 -27.01 9.61 -46.37
N LEU A 129 -26.23 8.54 -46.18
CA LEU A 129 -25.33 8.02 -47.20
C LEU A 129 -26.09 7.28 -48.31
N GLY A 130 -27.16 6.54 -47.98
CA GLY A 130 -27.98 5.82 -48.97
C GLY A 130 -28.58 6.73 -50.07
N PRO A 131 -29.34 7.79 -49.72
CA PRO A 131 -29.85 8.74 -50.70
C PRO A 131 -28.76 9.48 -51.47
N SER A 132 -27.62 9.77 -50.81
CA SER A 132 -26.47 10.42 -51.46
C SER A 132 -25.86 9.50 -52.52
N LEU A 133 -25.70 8.21 -52.23
CA LEU A 133 -25.23 7.20 -53.19
C LEU A 133 -26.19 7.05 -54.38
N ALA A 134 -27.50 6.98 -54.11
CA ALA A 134 -28.52 6.91 -55.16
C ALA A 134 -28.46 8.14 -56.09
N ARG A 135 -28.24 9.33 -55.52
CA ARG A 135 -28.08 10.58 -56.27
C ARG A 135 -26.79 10.60 -57.09
N ILE A 136 -25.69 10.07 -56.55
CA ILE A 136 -24.44 9.91 -57.30
C ILE A 136 -24.63 9.00 -58.52
N ARG A 137 -25.29 7.85 -58.37
CA ARG A 137 -25.61 6.96 -59.51
C ARG A 137 -26.36 7.71 -60.61
N GLN A 138 -27.38 8.47 -60.22
CA GLN A 138 -28.16 9.28 -61.15
C GLN A 138 -27.33 10.39 -61.82
N LEU A 139 -26.44 11.06 -61.08
CA LEU A 139 -25.53 12.06 -61.63
C LEU A 139 -24.55 11.44 -62.64
N VAL A 140 -23.98 10.28 -62.34
CA VAL A 140 -23.09 9.54 -63.24
C VAL A 140 -23.82 9.17 -64.54
N GLU A 141 -25.02 8.62 -64.45
CA GLU A 141 -25.84 8.25 -65.61
C GLU A 141 -26.19 9.46 -66.48
N ASN A 142 -26.55 10.59 -65.85
CA ASN A 142 -26.80 11.86 -66.57
C ASN A 142 -25.54 12.40 -67.26
N LEU A 143 -24.38 12.40 -66.58
CA LEU A 143 -23.11 12.89 -67.14
C LEU A 143 -22.61 12.05 -68.34
N VAL A 144 -22.96 10.75 -68.36
CA VAL A 144 -22.66 9.82 -69.47
C VAL A 144 -23.68 9.95 -70.61
N SER A 145 -24.95 10.21 -70.31
CA SER A 145 -26.04 10.14 -71.30
C SER A 145 -26.33 11.44 -72.06
N THR A 146 -25.84 12.61 -71.63
CA THR A 146 -26.27 13.89 -72.24
C THR A 146 -25.17 14.74 -72.87
N GLU A 147 -25.37 15.09 -74.14
CA GLU A 147 -24.87 16.33 -74.77
C GLU A 147 -25.63 17.55 -74.20
N THR A 148 -25.41 17.84 -72.92
CA THR A 148 -26.01 18.99 -72.22
C THR A 148 -25.19 20.27 -72.42
N ALA A 149 -25.88 21.41 -72.36
CA ALA A 149 -25.26 22.73 -72.39
C ALA A 149 -24.16 22.87 -71.32
N LYS A 150 -23.06 23.57 -71.67
CA LYS A 150 -21.83 23.68 -70.86
C LYS A 150 -22.07 24.09 -69.40
N ASP A 151 -23.05 24.96 -69.16
CA ASP A 151 -23.40 25.45 -67.83
C ASP A 151 -24.17 24.42 -66.98
N GLN A 152 -24.95 23.53 -67.61
CA GLN A 152 -25.64 22.44 -66.90
C GLN A 152 -24.68 21.33 -66.50
N ARG A 153 -23.72 20.98 -67.38
CA ARG A 153 -22.67 19.99 -67.09
C ARG A 153 -21.82 20.43 -65.89
N ARG A 154 -21.42 21.71 -65.84
CA ARG A 154 -20.65 22.27 -64.72
C ARG A 154 -21.35 22.14 -63.36
N ASN A 155 -22.66 22.42 -63.31
CA ASN A 155 -23.45 22.30 -62.08
C ASN A 155 -23.57 20.84 -61.59
N LEU A 156 -23.70 19.89 -62.51
CA LEU A 156 -23.76 18.46 -62.19
C LEU A 156 -22.42 17.93 -61.65
N GLU A 157 -21.30 18.39 -62.22
CA GLU A 157 -19.95 18.05 -61.75
C GLU A 157 -19.65 18.63 -60.35
N GLU A 158 -20.03 19.88 -60.07
CA GLU A 158 -19.87 20.49 -58.73
C GLU A 158 -20.69 19.73 -57.66
N GLU A 159 -21.91 19.31 -58.00
CA GLU A 159 -22.76 18.53 -57.11
C GLU A 159 -22.19 17.12 -56.85
N TYR A 160 -21.64 16.48 -57.89
CA TYR A 160 -20.96 15.19 -57.77
C TYR A 160 -19.76 15.28 -56.80
N LEU A 161 -18.88 16.27 -56.97
CA LEU A 161 -17.71 16.48 -56.09
C LEU A 161 -18.14 16.79 -54.64
N SER A 162 -19.23 17.52 -54.45
CA SER A 162 -19.80 17.78 -53.12
C SER A 162 -20.23 16.49 -52.42
N LEU A 163 -20.89 15.58 -53.14
CA LEU A 163 -21.35 14.31 -52.59
C LEU A 163 -20.21 13.31 -52.39
N GLU A 164 -19.25 13.25 -53.32
CA GLU A 164 -18.03 12.43 -53.21
C GLU A 164 -17.24 12.78 -51.92
N SER A 165 -17.07 14.08 -51.63
CA SER A 165 -16.38 14.51 -50.40
C SER A 165 -17.07 14.06 -49.10
N LYS A 166 -18.40 13.88 -49.12
CA LYS A 166 -19.18 13.39 -47.97
C LYS A 166 -19.03 11.88 -47.77
N ILE A 167 -18.77 11.12 -48.83
CA ILE A 167 -18.60 9.66 -48.77
C ILE A 167 -17.19 9.27 -48.31
N TYR A 168 -16.16 10.06 -48.62
CA TYR A 168 -14.78 9.81 -48.20
C TYR A 168 -14.42 10.34 -46.79
N SER A 169 -15.35 10.98 -46.07
CA SER A 169 -15.13 11.46 -44.69
C SER A 169 -15.53 10.53 -43.51
N PRO A 170 -15.60 9.18 -43.59
CA PRO A 170 -15.71 8.36 -42.38
C PRO A 170 -14.33 8.17 -41.76
N ASN A 171 -14.08 8.86 -40.63
CA ASN A 171 -12.88 8.65 -39.81
C ASN A 171 -12.72 7.17 -39.43
N GLU A 172 -11.62 6.57 -39.87
CA GLU A 172 -11.14 5.26 -39.45
C GLU A 172 -10.78 5.29 -37.97
N GLY A 173 -11.68 4.75 -37.13
CA GLY A 173 -11.43 4.48 -35.72
C GLY A 173 -11.35 2.97 -35.51
N SER A 174 -10.35 2.48 -34.79
CA SER A 174 -10.34 1.08 -34.37
C SER A 174 -11.22 0.93 -33.12
N TYR A 175 -12.24 0.07 -33.21
CA TYR A 175 -13.20 -0.16 -32.10
C TYR A 175 -12.96 -1.52 -31.44
N ARG A 176 -13.08 -1.56 -30.11
CA ARG A 176 -12.92 -2.78 -29.32
C ARG A 176 -14.20 -3.62 -29.42
N LYS A 177 -14.05 -4.82 -30.00
CA LYS A 177 -15.08 -5.87 -30.19
C LYS A 177 -15.87 -6.19 -28.91
N LYS A 178 -17.06 -5.60 -28.72
CA LYS A 178 -18.11 -6.14 -27.82
C LYS A 178 -19.56 -5.79 -28.21
N TYR A 179 -19.81 -5.18 -29.36
CA TYR A 179 -21.16 -4.72 -29.72
C TYR A 179 -21.53 -5.20 -31.12
N ASP A 180 -22.19 -6.35 -31.20
CA ASP A 180 -22.60 -6.99 -32.47
C ASP A 180 -23.46 -6.04 -33.33
N LYS A 181 -24.35 -5.26 -32.70
CA LYS A 181 -25.16 -4.24 -33.39
C LYS A 181 -24.33 -3.09 -33.96
N LEU A 182 -23.28 -2.64 -33.27
CA LEU A 182 -22.37 -1.63 -33.81
C LEU A 182 -21.55 -2.22 -34.96
N LYS A 183 -21.13 -3.47 -34.83
CA LYS A 183 -20.41 -4.19 -35.89
C LYS A 183 -21.27 -4.29 -37.16
N GLU A 184 -22.54 -4.65 -37.05
CA GLU A 184 -23.47 -4.65 -38.19
C GLU A 184 -23.59 -3.27 -38.86
N LEU A 185 -23.62 -2.18 -38.09
CA LEU A 185 -23.66 -0.82 -38.64
C LEU A 185 -22.38 -0.45 -39.38
N PHE A 186 -21.21 -0.84 -38.84
CA PHE A 186 -19.94 -0.65 -39.53
C PHE A 186 -19.85 -1.51 -40.79
N ASP A 187 -20.24 -2.77 -40.72
CA ASP A 187 -20.25 -3.69 -41.87
C ASP A 187 -21.16 -3.14 -42.99
N TYR A 188 -22.31 -2.54 -42.64
CA TYR A 188 -23.18 -1.86 -43.61
C TYR A 188 -22.56 -0.60 -44.21
N LEU A 189 -21.96 0.27 -43.40
CA LEU A 189 -21.29 1.48 -43.91
C LEU A 189 -20.13 1.11 -44.85
N GLU A 190 -19.38 0.06 -44.51
CA GLU A 190 -18.33 -0.49 -45.36
C GLU A 190 -18.92 -1.03 -46.68
N SER A 191 -20.09 -1.66 -46.65
CA SER A 191 -20.76 -2.10 -47.89
C SER A 191 -21.16 -0.93 -48.79
N ILE A 192 -21.65 0.19 -48.22
CA ILE A 192 -21.94 1.41 -49.02
C ILE A 192 -20.66 1.98 -49.61
N ARG A 193 -19.57 1.99 -48.85
CA ARG A 193 -18.25 2.44 -49.35
C ARG A 193 -17.82 1.59 -50.54
N GLN A 194 -17.88 0.26 -50.43
CA GLN A 194 -17.55 -0.66 -51.52
C GLN A 194 -18.47 -0.46 -52.75
N GLU A 195 -19.76 -0.21 -52.53
CA GLU A 195 -20.71 0.08 -53.60
C GLU A 195 -20.38 1.38 -54.33
N PHE A 196 -19.97 2.42 -53.61
CA PHE A 196 -19.52 3.69 -54.19
C PHE A 196 -18.24 3.50 -55.01
N GLU A 197 -17.25 2.79 -54.47
CA GLU A 197 -15.98 2.50 -55.17
C GLU A 197 -16.19 1.64 -56.43
N SER A 198 -17.30 0.91 -56.51
CA SER A 198 -17.68 0.13 -57.70
C SER A 198 -18.33 0.97 -58.81
N ILE A 199 -18.80 2.19 -58.50
CA ILE A 199 -19.32 3.12 -59.51
C ILE A 199 -18.13 3.72 -60.25
N GLU A 200 -18.05 3.49 -61.57
CA GLU A 200 -16.98 4.05 -62.39
C GLU A 200 -17.05 5.59 -62.35
N ARG A 201 -15.94 6.20 -61.89
CA ARG A 201 -15.85 7.65 -61.70
C ARG A 201 -15.97 8.36 -63.06
N PRO A 202 -16.94 9.29 -63.24
CA PRO A 202 -17.07 10.04 -64.49
C PRO A 202 -15.84 10.91 -64.76
N ILE A 203 -15.54 11.15 -66.04
CA ILE A 203 -14.52 12.14 -66.43
C ILE A 203 -15.11 13.55 -66.23
N LEU A 204 -14.59 14.27 -65.23
CA LEU A 204 -15.05 15.62 -64.87
C LEU A 204 -14.16 16.68 -65.54
N ASP A 205 -14.77 17.59 -66.31
CA ASP A 205 -14.06 18.66 -67.01
C ASP A 205 -13.51 19.73 -66.04
N LEU A 206 -14.14 19.87 -64.86
CA LEU A 206 -13.68 20.75 -63.77
C LEU A 206 -12.36 20.28 -63.10
N GLU A 207 -12.06 18.98 -63.12
CA GLU A 207 -10.87 18.43 -62.46
C GLU A 207 -9.68 18.30 -63.43
N ASN A 208 -9.96 18.02 -64.70
CA ASN A 208 -8.97 18.01 -65.79
C ASN A 208 -9.33 19.07 -66.85
N PRO A 209 -8.88 20.34 -66.70
CA PRO A 209 -9.11 21.35 -67.72
C PRO A 209 -8.27 21.02 -68.96
N THR A 210 -8.84 20.30 -69.92
CA THR A 210 -8.19 20.05 -71.21
C THR A 210 -8.26 21.31 -72.07
N HIS A 211 -7.21 22.12 -71.92
CA HIS A 211 -6.54 23.01 -72.87
C HIS A 211 -7.26 23.30 -74.22
N ILE A 212 -7.98 24.41 -74.31
CA ILE A 212 -8.10 25.21 -75.54
C ILE A 212 -7.80 26.68 -75.17
N SER A 213 -6.74 27.21 -75.78
CA SER A 213 -6.22 28.59 -75.69
C SER A 213 -7.29 29.63 -76.03
N GLU A 214 -7.30 30.88 -75.55
CA GLU A 214 -6.28 31.93 -75.64
C GLU A 214 -6.44 32.98 -74.50
N SER A 215 -5.31 33.60 -74.09
CA SER A 215 -5.17 34.61 -73.01
C SER A 215 -5.33 36.06 -73.55
N PRO A 216 -5.26 37.17 -72.77
CA PRO A 216 -5.11 37.35 -71.31
C PRO A 216 -6.04 38.42 -70.67
N SER A 217 -6.26 38.39 -69.34
CA SER A 217 -6.43 39.63 -68.53
C SER A 217 -6.73 39.36 -67.04
N THR A 218 -5.78 39.80 -66.22
CA THR A 218 -5.96 40.49 -64.93
C THR A 218 -6.39 39.68 -63.69
N THR A 219 -5.36 39.31 -62.93
CA THR A 219 -5.22 39.48 -61.46
C THR A 219 -6.50 39.71 -60.64
N LYS A 220 -6.88 38.71 -59.85
CA LYS A 220 -7.16 38.78 -58.39
C LYS A 220 -7.61 37.40 -57.89
N SER A 221 -6.76 36.76 -57.10
CA SER A 221 -7.07 35.55 -56.35
C SER A 221 -8.08 35.85 -55.23
N PRO A 222 -9.20 35.12 -55.11
CA PRO A 222 -10.01 35.15 -53.91
C PRO A 222 -9.36 34.23 -52.88
N ILE A 223 -9.00 34.82 -51.74
CA ILE A 223 -8.53 34.13 -50.55
C ILE A 223 -9.61 33.14 -50.09
N SER A 224 -9.23 31.87 -49.96
CA SER A 224 -10.08 30.79 -49.47
C SER A 224 -10.62 31.08 -48.04
N PRO A 225 -11.89 30.74 -47.73
CA PRO A 225 -12.49 30.97 -46.41
C PRO A 225 -11.82 30.21 -45.26
N TRP A 226 -10.93 29.24 -45.55
CA TRP A 226 -10.36 28.31 -44.57
C TRP A 226 -9.15 28.84 -43.80
N SER A 227 -8.69 30.06 -44.09
CA SER A 227 -7.61 30.71 -43.32
C SER A 227 -8.09 31.41 -42.04
N ARG A 228 -9.41 31.61 -41.85
CA ARG A 228 -9.97 32.38 -40.73
C ARG A 228 -10.36 31.54 -39.50
N LEU A 229 -10.38 30.20 -39.60
CA LEU A 229 -10.77 29.33 -38.48
C LEU A 229 -9.61 28.86 -37.59
N LYS A 230 -8.35 28.98 -38.04
CA LYS A 230 -7.17 28.54 -37.24
C LYS A 230 -6.64 29.60 -36.26
N SER A 231 -7.10 30.85 -36.34
CA SER A 231 -6.63 31.92 -35.43
C SER A 231 -7.47 32.09 -34.17
N SER A 232 -8.61 31.38 -34.03
CA SER A 232 -9.49 31.50 -32.85
C SER A 232 -9.29 30.39 -31.80
N LEU A 233 -8.28 29.52 -31.93
CA LEU A 233 -7.98 28.44 -30.98
C LEU A 233 -6.72 28.70 -30.13
N LYS A 234 -6.34 29.96 -29.94
CA LYS A 234 -5.29 30.35 -28.99
C LYS A 234 -5.73 31.54 -28.17
N LYS A 235 -6.59 31.28 -27.18
CA LYS A 235 -6.79 32.03 -25.92
C LYS A 235 -8.10 31.58 -25.30
N THR A 236 -8.04 30.52 -24.51
CA THR A 236 -9.01 30.30 -23.44
C THR A 236 -8.22 29.89 -22.22
N ASP A 237 -8.23 30.81 -21.26
CA ASP A 237 -7.56 30.72 -19.97
C ASP A 237 -7.91 29.41 -19.26
N HIS A 238 -6.89 28.72 -18.78
CA HIS A 238 -7.03 27.62 -17.83
C HIS A 238 -7.52 28.19 -16.48
N LYS A 239 -8.81 28.50 -16.37
CA LYS A 239 -9.45 28.66 -15.07
C LYS A 239 -9.65 27.27 -14.48
N LYS A 240 -8.71 26.90 -13.61
CA LYS A 240 -8.76 25.78 -12.68
C LYS A 240 -10.06 25.87 -11.88
N LEU A 241 -11.09 25.14 -12.31
CA LEU A 241 -12.25 24.83 -11.49
C LEU A 241 -11.75 23.92 -10.37
N LYS A 242 -11.61 24.51 -9.18
CA LYS A 242 -11.25 23.84 -7.94
C LYS A 242 -12.44 22.97 -7.53
N PHE A 243 -12.42 21.70 -7.93
CA PHE A 243 -13.23 20.68 -7.31
C PHE A 243 -12.49 20.33 -6.00
N GLU A 244 -13.09 20.65 -4.86
CA GLU A 244 -12.59 20.21 -3.55
C GLU A 244 -12.74 18.69 -3.48
N LEU A 245 -11.65 18.01 -3.82
CA LEU A 245 -11.41 16.63 -3.47
C LEU A 245 -10.33 16.69 -2.39
N GLU A 246 -10.71 16.53 -1.13
CA GLU A 246 -9.77 16.26 -0.05
C GLU A 246 -8.94 15.03 -0.46
N GLN A 247 -7.70 15.28 -0.85
CA GLN A 247 -6.65 14.30 -1.03
C GLN A 247 -5.55 14.65 -0.02
N ASP A 248 -5.74 14.21 1.22
CA ASP A 248 -4.64 14.08 2.16
C ASP A 248 -4.07 12.67 1.99
N TYR A 249 -3.19 12.52 1.00
CA TYR A 249 -2.23 11.41 0.95
C TYR A 249 -0.98 11.87 0.21
N GLU A 250 -0.22 12.75 0.86
CA GLU A 250 1.16 13.02 0.52
C GLU A 250 2.02 11.89 1.12
N VAL A 251 2.20 10.81 0.36
CA VAL A 251 3.33 9.90 0.57
C VAL A 251 4.54 10.58 -0.04
N SER A 252 5.31 11.26 0.82
CA SER A 252 6.66 11.67 0.52
C SER A 252 7.52 10.41 0.42
N LEU A 253 7.75 9.96 -0.81
CA LEU A 253 8.77 8.98 -1.17
C LEU A 253 10.05 9.76 -1.42
N GLU A 254 10.77 10.08 -0.35
CA GLU A 254 12.19 10.42 -0.42
C GLU A 254 12.97 9.22 0.12
N ASP A 255 13.77 8.64 -0.78
CA ASP A 255 14.77 7.61 -0.51
C ASP A 255 15.73 8.10 0.59
N GLU A 256 15.52 7.64 1.82
CA GLU A 256 16.57 7.63 2.84
C GLU A 256 16.95 6.17 3.09
N THR A 257 17.97 5.72 2.35
CA THR A 257 18.73 4.52 2.68
C THR A 257 19.50 4.75 3.98
N ASP A 258 18.78 4.78 5.10
CA ASP A 258 19.39 4.66 6.40
C ASP A 258 19.55 3.20 6.73
N LYS A 259 20.83 2.84 6.87
CA LYS A 259 21.33 1.57 7.32
C LYS A 259 20.52 1.17 8.56
N ILE A 260 19.97 -0.03 8.52
CA ILE A 260 19.47 -0.74 9.69
C ILE A 260 20.69 -0.89 10.62
N GLU A 261 20.83 0.05 11.55
CA GLU A 261 21.78 -0.06 12.66
C GLU A 261 21.20 -1.09 13.62
N GLU A 262 21.96 -2.16 13.77
CA GLU A 262 21.68 -3.35 14.55
C GLU A 262 21.35 -2.94 15.99
N TRP A 263 20.20 -3.39 16.49
CA TRP A 263 19.77 -3.09 17.85
C TRP A 263 20.77 -3.69 18.84
N GLU A 264 21.64 -2.86 19.42
CA GLU A 264 22.43 -3.25 20.59
C GLU A 264 21.48 -3.40 21.78
N TYR A 265 21.27 -4.65 22.18
CA TYR A 265 20.63 -4.99 23.45
C TYR A 265 21.46 -4.39 24.58
N ASP A 266 20.90 -3.42 25.30
CA ASP A 266 21.45 -2.96 26.57
C ASP A 266 21.54 -4.16 27.52
N ALA A 267 22.77 -4.58 27.79
CA ALA A 267 23.08 -5.59 28.77
C ALA A 267 22.69 -5.09 30.15
N PHE A 268 21.58 -5.61 30.68
CA PHE A 268 21.23 -5.51 32.09
C PHE A 268 22.41 -6.00 32.95
N GLU A 269 22.85 -5.10 33.84
CA GLU A 269 23.47 -5.36 35.15
C GLU A 269 24.60 -6.42 35.20
N LYS A 270 25.84 -5.96 35.04
CA LYS A 270 26.97 -6.57 35.76
C LYS A 270 27.21 -5.80 37.05
N GLU A 271 26.58 -6.25 38.13
CA GLU A 271 27.03 -5.89 39.48
C GLU A 271 28.39 -6.53 39.80
N PRO A 272 29.24 -5.86 40.61
CA PRO A 272 30.64 -6.21 40.79
C PRO A 272 30.83 -7.25 41.90
N TYR A 273 30.98 -8.52 41.53
CA TYR A 273 31.56 -9.53 42.41
C TYR A 273 32.94 -9.92 41.89
N THR A 274 33.98 -9.28 42.42
CA THR A 274 35.27 -9.89 42.85
C THR A 274 36.31 -8.81 43.13
N GLN A 275 36.40 -8.34 44.39
CA GLN A 275 37.66 -7.93 45.01
C GLN A 275 37.50 -7.76 46.54
N LEU A 276 37.12 -8.85 47.21
CA LEU A 276 37.46 -9.08 48.62
C LEU A 276 38.25 -10.39 48.72
N ALA A 277 39.40 -10.41 48.03
CA ALA A 277 40.44 -11.43 48.18
C ALA A 277 41.78 -10.75 48.42
N ASN A 278 41.84 -9.82 49.39
CA ASN A 278 43.07 -9.20 49.88
C ASN A 278 43.00 -8.85 51.39
N GLN A 279 42.33 -9.70 52.17
CA GLN A 279 42.47 -9.71 53.63
C GLN A 279 42.19 -11.13 54.13
N ILE A 280 43.20 -11.97 54.03
CA ILE A 280 43.56 -13.15 54.86
C ILE A 280 44.70 -13.81 54.07
N SER A 281 45.92 -13.30 54.23
CA SER A 281 47.18 -14.06 54.32
C SER A 281 48.39 -13.11 54.28
N ALA A 282 48.65 -12.42 55.40
CA ALA A 282 49.97 -11.97 55.88
C ALA A 282 49.81 -11.29 57.24
#